data_AF-A0A7S0TYA7-F1
#
_entry.id   AF-A0A7S0TYA7-F1
#
_cell.length_a   1.000
_cell.length_b   1.000
_cell.length_c   1.000
_cell.angle_alpha   90.00
_cell.angle_beta   90.00
_cell.angle_gamma   90.00
#
_symmetry.space_group_name_H-M   'P 1'
#
loop_
_entity.id
_entity.type
_entity.pdbx_description
1 polymer ?
#
loop_
_entity_poly.entity_id
_entity_poly.type
_entity_poly.pdbx_seq_one_letter_code
_entity_poly.pdbx_strand_id
1 'polypeptide(L)'
;LDNNALNRIATDRLRIPKPDFHVVNGLVSTVMAASTATLRYPSYMNNDLVGLVASLIPTPRCHFLMTGYTPLAYDLAERSVRKTTVLDVMRRLLQNKNMMVSTRESALRLAGREP
;
A
#
# COMPACT_ATOMS: atom_id res chain seq x y z
N LEU A 1 6.78 -4.98 -3.36
CA LEU A 1 5.64 -4.55 -4.19
C LEU A 1 5.38 -5.63 -5.21
N ASP A 2 4.18 -6.19 -5.21
CA ASP A 2 3.80 -7.31 -6.07
C ASP A 2 2.80 -6.84 -7.14
N ASN A 3 3.12 -7.11 -8.41
CA ASN A 3 2.27 -6.73 -9.54
C ASN A 3 0.89 -7.37 -9.47
N ASN A 4 0.77 -8.60 -8.95
CA ASN A 4 -0.52 -9.26 -8.82
C ASN A 4 -1.42 -8.54 -7.80
N ALA A 5 -0.84 -8.15 -6.66
CA ALA A 5 -1.55 -7.36 -5.64
C ALA A 5 -1.91 -5.96 -6.15
N LEU A 6 -1.02 -5.29 -6.88
CA LEU A 6 -1.25 -3.98 -7.47
C LEU A 6 -2.37 -4.01 -8.54
N ASN A 7 -2.37 -5.02 -9.41
CA ASN A 7 -3.43 -5.21 -10.41
C ASN A 7 -4.79 -5.44 -9.74
N ARG A 8 -4.82 -6.29 -8.71
CA ARG A 8 -6.04 -6.50 -7.91
C ARG A 8 -6.53 -5.20 -7.28
N ILE A 9 -5.64 -4.39 -6.70
CA ILE A 9 -6.01 -3.09 -6.11
C ILE A 9 -6.58 -2.15 -7.19
N ALA A 10 -5.98 -2.11 -8.38
CA ALA A 10 -6.48 -1.29 -9.48
C ALA A 10 -7.85 -1.74 -9.99
N THR A 11 -8.12 -3.04 -10.03
CA THR A 11 -9.45 -3.53 -10.42
C THR A 11 -10.49 -3.35 -9.30
N ASP A 12 -10.16 -3.72 -8.06
CA ASP A 12 -11.10 -3.71 -6.92
C ASP A 12 -11.43 -2.29 -6.42
N ARG A 13 -10.42 -1.40 -6.36
CA ARG A 13 -10.55 -0.07 -5.73
C ARG A 13 -10.71 1.03 -6.75
N LEU A 14 -9.98 0.96 -7.86
CA LEU A 14 -10.03 1.99 -8.90
C LEU A 14 -11.09 1.67 -9.97
N ARG A 15 -11.73 0.49 -9.91
CA ARG A 15 -12.75 0.02 -10.86
C ARG A 15 -12.26 0.03 -12.31
N ILE A 16 -10.95 -0.17 -12.52
CA ILE A 16 -10.34 -0.23 -13.85
C ILE A 16 -10.31 -1.70 -14.28
N PRO A 17 -11.10 -2.12 -15.28
CA PRO A 17 -11.22 -3.53 -15.65
C PRO A 17 -9.94 -4.12 -16.23
N LYS A 18 -9.10 -3.30 -16.88
CA LYS A 18 -7.78 -3.68 -17.36
C LYS A 18 -6.77 -2.59 -17.00
N PRO A 19 -6.05 -2.73 -15.87
CA PRO A 19 -5.08 -1.71 -15.47
C PRO A 19 -3.91 -1.67 -16.45
N ASP A 20 -3.61 -0.47 -16.94
CA ASP A 20 -2.40 -0.23 -17.73
C ASP A 20 -1.20 0.02 -16.80
N PHE A 21 0.02 -0.17 -17.32
CA PHE A 21 1.25 0.06 -16.58
C PHE A 21 1.35 1.49 -16.06
N HIS A 22 0.77 2.47 -16.76
CA HIS A 22 0.73 3.86 -16.28
C HIS A 22 0.01 3.98 -14.93
N VAL A 23 -1.11 3.26 -14.74
CA VAL A 23 -1.90 3.28 -13.51
C VAL A 23 -1.13 2.59 -12.37
N VAL A 24 -0.56 1.41 -12.66
CA VAL A 24 0.22 0.64 -11.68
C VAL A 24 1.45 1.43 -11.22
N ASN A 25 2.17 2.05 -12.15
CA ASN A 25 3.34 2.88 -11.84
C ASN A 25 2.95 4.15 -11.07
N GLY A 26 1.77 4.71 -11.31
CA GLY A 26 1.22 5.81 -10.52
C GLY A 26 0.97 5.44 -9.06
N LEU A 27 0.49 4.21 -8.79
CA LEU A 27 0.34 3.70 -7.43
C LEU A 27 1.71 3.51 -6.75
N VAL A 28 2.66 2.90 -7.45
CA VAL A 28 4.01 2.67 -6.94
C VAL A 28 4.70 4.01 -6.63
N SER A 29 4.63 4.98 -7.54
CA SER A 29 5.27 6.28 -7.36
C SER A 29 4.70 7.04 -6.16
N THR A 30 3.37 7.01 -5.98
CA THR A 30 2.70 7.63 -4.83
C THR A 30 3.19 7.04 -3.51
N VAL A 31 3.29 5.71 -3.45
CA VAL A 31 3.76 5.01 -2.24
C VAL A 31 5.23 5.29 -1.97
N MET A 32 6.10 5.26 -2.99
CA MET A 32 7.52 5.57 -2.85
C MET A 32 7.74 7.03 -2.41
N ALA A 33 6.93 7.96 -2.95
CA ALA A 33 6.94 9.35 -2.52
C ALA A 33 6.51 9.48 -1.06
N ALA A 34 5.47 8.78 -0.62
CA ALA A 34 5.02 8.79 0.78
C ALA A 34 6.09 8.22 1.73
N SER A 35 6.73 7.10 1.35
CA SER A 35 7.79 6.47 2.17
C SER A 35 9.02 7.36 2.36
N THR A 36 9.33 8.23 1.39
CA THR A 36 10.48 9.16 1.45
C THR A 36 10.11 10.56 1.95
N ALA A 37 8.86 10.80 2.31
CA ALA A 37 8.39 12.13 2.69
C ALA A 37 9.13 12.69 3.92
N THR A 38 9.48 11.85 4.90
CA THR A 38 10.22 12.27 6.11
C THR A 38 11.67 12.64 5.85
N LEU A 39 12.23 12.22 4.71
CA LEU A 39 13.58 12.59 4.27
C LEU A 39 13.57 13.90 3.47
N ARG A 40 12.47 14.17 2.75
CA ARG A 40 12.33 15.33 1.85
C ARG A 40 11.76 16.56 2.55
N TYR A 41 10.96 16.36 3.58
CA TYR A 41 10.31 17.43 4.34
C TYR A 41 10.70 17.35 5.82
N PRO A 42 10.82 18.49 6.51
CA PRO A 42 11.25 18.51 7.90
C PRO A 42 10.30 17.68 8.78
N SER A 43 10.84 16.66 9.45
CA SER A 43 10.16 15.83 10.43
C SER A 43 10.96 15.82 11.74
N TYR A 44 10.35 15.40 12.85
CA TYR A 44 11.06 15.23 14.13
C TYR A 44 11.62 13.81 14.30
N MET A 45 11.09 12.82 13.57
CA MET A 45 11.50 11.42 13.63
C MET A 45 11.75 10.87 12.23
N ASN A 46 12.67 9.90 12.10
CA ASN A 46 13.01 9.20 10.85
C ASN A 46 13.44 10.11 9.69
N ASN A 47 14.26 11.13 9.99
CA ASN A 47 14.83 12.06 9.01
C ASN A 47 16.03 11.50 8.22
N ASP A 48 16.56 10.36 8.65
CA ASP A 48 17.61 9.65 7.95
C ASP A 48 17.12 8.24 7.60
N LEU A 49 17.58 7.73 6.44
CA LEU A 49 17.21 6.42 5.93
C LEU A 49 17.67 5.32 6.90
N VAL A 50 18.85 5.47 7.50
CA VAL A 50 19.38 4.50 8.47
C VAL A 50 18.46 4.41 9.68
N GLY A 51 18.00 5.56 10.21
CA GLY A 51 17.07 5.60 11.34
C GLY A 51 15.71 4.97 11.01
N LEU A 52 15.16 5.28 9.84
CA LEU A 52 13.90 4.69 9.37
C LEU A 52 14.02 3.16 9.26
N VAL A 53 15.07 2.66 8.60
CA VAL A 53 15.28 1.23 8.36
C VAL A 53 15.57 0.49 9.66
N ALA A 54 16.39 1.06 10.55
CA ALA A 54 16.70 0.48 11.86
C ALA A 54 15.44 0.31 12.73
N SER A 55 14.47 1.22 12.63
CA SER A 55 13.21 1.11 13.38
C SER A 55 12.29 -0.03 12.93
N LEU A 56 12.49 -0.54 11.71
CA LEU A 56 11.61 -1.54 11.08
C LEU A 56 12.27 -2.93 10.96
N ILE A 57 13.60 -3.01 10.99
CA ILE A 57 14.35 -4.25 10.79
C ILE A 57 14.92 -4.73 12.12
N PRO A 58 14.33 -5.77 12.74
CA PRO A 58 14.83 -6.31 14.00
C PRO A 58 16.10 -7.17 13.84
N THR A 59 16.28 -7.81 12.67
CA THR A 59 17.48 -8.59 12.35
C THR A 59 17.86 -8.42 10.87
N PRO A 60 19.15 -8.47 10.50
CA PRO A 60 19.58 -8.26 9.11
C PRO A 60 18.95 -9.21 8.07
N ARG A 61 18.55 -10.41 8.50
CA ARG A 61 17.90 -11.40 7.64
C ARG A 61 16.42 -11.10 7.39
N CYS A 62 15.79 -10.28 8.23
CA CYS A 62 14.38 -9.92 8.16
C CYS A 62 14.20 -8.47 7.65
N HIS A 63 14.68 -8.20 6.44
CA HIS A 63 14.61 -6.87 5.82
C HIS A 63 13.49 -6.71 4.78
N PHE A 64 12.61 -7.71 4.65
CA PHE A 64 11.49 -7.68 3.70
C PHE A 64 10.28 -6.98 4.33
N LEU A 65 10.10 -5.71 3.97
CA LEU A 65 8.98 -4.90 4.43
C LEU A 65 7.75 -5.11 3.54
N MET A 66 6.58 -5.22 4.16
CA MET A 66 5.31 -5.22 3.46
C MET A 66 4.71 -3.82 3.44
N THR A 67 4.25 -3.39 2.28
CA THR A 67 3.71 -2.04 2.09
C THR A 67 2.19 -2.07 2.00
N GLY A 68 1.53 -1.21 2.78
CA GLY A 68 0.10 -0.94 2.69
C GLY A 68 -0.14 0.57 2.62
N TYR A 69 -1.13 1.00 1.83
CA TYR A 69 -1.41 2.43 1.64
C TYR A 69 -2.91 2.71 1.58
N THR A 70 -3.33 3.78 2.26
CA THR A 70 -4.67 4.35 2.17
C THR A 70 -4.58 5.85 2.48
N PRO A 71 -5.38 6.72 1.84
CA PRO A 71 -6.39 6.43 0.84
C PRO A 71 -5.80 6.16 -0.56
N LEU A 72 -6.34 5.15 -1.24
CA LEU A 72 -6.10 4.88 -2.66
C LEU A 72 -7.17 5.64 -3.46
N ALA A 73 -7.04 6.97 -3.54
CA ALA A 73 -7.99 7.81 -4.25
C ALA A 73 -7.38 8.28 -5.57
N TYR A 74 -7.86 7.72 -6.68
CA TYR A 74 -7.71 8.34 -8.01
C TYR A 74 -9.05 8.94 -8.49
N ASP A 75 -10.14 8.62 -7.81
CA ASP A 75 -11.46 9.08 -8.20
C ASP A 75 -11.72 10.49 -7.67
N LEU A 76 -11.74 11.45 -8.61
CA LEU A 76 -12.13 12.84 -8.37
C LEU A 76 -13.62 12.94 -7.96
N ALA A 77 -14.44 11.92 -8.24
CA ALA A 77 -15.88 11.93 -8.00
C ALA A 77 -16.30 11.54 -6.55
N GLU A 78 -15.50 10.75 -5.84
CA GLU A 78 -15.74 10.41 -4.42
C GLU A 78 -14.94 11.29 -3.45
N ARG A 79 -14.75 12.57 -3.78
CA ARG A 79 -14.32 13.62 -2.82
C ARG A 79 -15.39 13.95 -1.77
N SER A 80 -16.29 13.00 -1.45
CA SER A 80 -17.12 13.15 -0.27
C SER A 80 -16.18 13.14 0.92
N VAL A 81 -16.06 14.30 1.58
CA VAL A 81 -15.31 14.47 2.81
C VAL A 81 -16.06 13.69 3.89
N ARG A 82 -15.93 12.37 3.87
CA ARG A 82 -16.29 11.53 5.00
C ARG A 82 -15.31 11.90 6.10
N LYS A 83 -15.84 12.36 7.24
CA LYS A 83 -15.09 12.52 8.49
C LYS A 83 -14.43 11.18 8.78
N THR A 84 -13.19 11.03 8.35
CA THR A 84 -12.40 9.82 8.51
C THR A 84 -11.46 10.09 9.67
N THR A 85 -11.61 9.30 10.72
CA THR A 85 -10.74 9.43 11.89
C THR A 85 -9.41 8.73 11.60
N VAL A 86 -8.35 9.12 12.31
CA VAL A 86 -7.05 8.42 12.24
C VAL A 86 -7.23 6.92 12.53
N LEU A 87 -8.10 6.59 13.48
CA LEU A 87 -8.40 5.20 13.83
C LEU A 87 -9.03 4.42 12.66
N ASP A 88 -9.89 5.04 11.87
CA ASP A 88 -10.45 4.41 10.68
C ASP A 88 -9.38 4.16 9.60
N VAL A 89 -8.43 5.09 9.46
CA VAL A 89 -7.29 4.92 8.54
C VAL A 89 -6.40 3.77 9.00
N MET A 90 -6.06 3.71 10.29
CA MET A 90 -5.24 2.64 10.85
C MET A 90 -5.89 1.27 10.66
N ARG A 91 -7.19 1.15 10.96
CA ARG A 91 -7.93 -0.10 10.72
C ARG A 91 -7.92 -0.51 9.24
N ARG A 92 -7.99 0.44 8.31
CA ARG A 92 -7.92 0.16 6.87
C ARG A 92 -6.54 -0.30 6.44
N LEU A 93 -5.46 0.30 6.96
CA LEU A 93 -4.09 -0.10 6.61
C LEU A 93 -3.82 -1.58 6.90
N LEU A 94 -4.37 -2.12 7.99
CA LEU A 94 -4.23 -3.52 8.39
C LEU A 94 -5.11 -4.50 7.58
N GLN A 95 -6.00 -4.02 6.71
CA GLN A 95 -6.79 -4.90 5.86
C GLN A 95 -5.94 -5.46 4.72
N ASN A 96 -5.96 -6.78 4.54
CA ASN A 96 -5.27 -7.47 3.44
C ASN A 96 -5.56 -6.90 2.05
N LYS A 97 -6.71 -6.23 1.86
CA LYS A 97 -7.10 -5.61 0.59
C LYS A 97 -6.27 -4.38 0.23
N ASN A 98 -5.63 -3.73 1.20
CA ASN A 98 -4.81 -2.53 1.00
C ASN A 98 -3.31 -2.86 1.02
N MET A 99 -2.94 -4.13 1.20
CA MET A 99 -1.57 -4.61 1.16
C MET A 99 -1.13 -4.83 -0.29
N MET A 100 0.04 -4.28 -0.64
CA MET A 100 0.62 -4.36 -1.99
C MET A 100 1.56 -5.57 -2.16
N VAL A 101 1.30 -6.63 -1.41
CA VAL A 101 2.04 -7.90 -1.41
C VAL A 101 1.02 -9.03 -1.34
N SER A 102 1.12 -10.02 -2.22
CA SER A 102 0.30 -11.23 -2.13
C SER A 102 0.84 -12.14 -1.04
N THR A 103 0.12 -12.28 0.07
CA THR A 103 0.41 -13.26 1.12
C THR A 103 -0.45 -14.51 0.92
N ARG A 104 0.00 -15.66 1.45
CA ARG A 104 -0.60 -16.99 1.20
C ARG A 104 -2.09 -17.11 1.54
N GLU A 105 -2.64 -16.26 2.39
CA GLU A 105 -4.09 -16.20 2.66
C GLU A 105 -4.89 -15.78 1.42
N SER A 106 -4.31 -14.93 0.57
CA SER A 106 -4.86 -14.56 -0.75
C SER A 106 -4.76 -15.71 -1.75
N ALA A 107 -3.69 -16.51 -1.67
CA ALA A 107 -3.46 -17.66 -2.55
C ALA A 107 -4.39 -18.85 -2.23
N LEU A 108 -4.69 -19.10 -0.95
CA LEU A 108 -5.62 -20.15 -0.52
C LEU A 108 -7.07 -19.86 -0.95
N ARG A 109 -7.50 -18.60 -0.98
CA ARG A 109 -8.81 -18.21 -1.52
C ARG A 109 -8.93 -18.36 -3.04
N LEU A 110 -7.81 -18.33 -3.77
CA LEU A 110 -7.78 -18.58 -5.20
C LEU A 110 -7.63 -20.07 -5.50
N ALA A 111 -6.93 -20.83 -4.65
CA ALA A 111 -6.78 -22.28 -4.78
C ALA A 111 -8.01 -23.09 -4.32
N GLY A 112 -8.90 -22.49 -3.52
CA GLY A 112 -10.18 -23.10 -3.12
C GLY A 112 -11.34 -22.88 -4.10
N ARG A 113 -11.05 -22.43 -5.32
CA ARG A 113 -12.05 -22.20 -6.38
C ARG A 113 -11.58 -22.82 -7.69
N GLU A 114 -11.36 -24.12 -7.68
CA GLU A 114 -11.46 -24.95 -8.87
C GLU A 114 -12.51 -26.04 -8.58
N PRO A 115 -13.37 -26.39 -9.55
CA PRO A 115 -14.53 -27.28 -9.36
C PRO A 115 -14.18 -28.73 -9.00
#